data_AF-A0A1S3TH43-F1
#
_entry.id   AF-A0A1S3TH43-F1
#
_cell.length_a   1.000
_cell.length_b   1.000
_cell.length_c   1.000
_cell.angle_alpha   90.00
_cell.angle_beta   90.00
_cell.angle_gamma   90.00
#
_symmetry.space_group_name_H-M   'P 1'
#
loop_
_entity.id
_entity.type
_entity.pdbx_description
1 polymer ?
#
loop_
_entity_poly.entity_id
_entity_poly.type
_entity_poly.pdbx_seq_one_letter_code
_entity_poly.pdbx_strand_id
1 'polypeptide(L)'
;MDGESIEEFNTIDDSFSEMVPTLNMYFGTMEEAKKFYCEYGKKCGFGVQTRTSKKDNNNEVYYLRLVCSREGRYVSNIRPEVKTLPSQTNQCPAGITFAQKDDKWIVRTVVVEHSHELCPQTSNLIRGNRKLNMHAKHTLEVNHDAGVRINKSFLSMVSDTGGYENMEFMERDARNFIGQHRRSVCKEGDGQTLLRHFSKMRYLNNDFFYELEMDEGKRITSVFWADAKSRAACEEFGDVVSLYTTYLTNKYDMSFAPFMGVNHHGQSILLGCGLLSSEDTTSFVWLFQTWLRCMGNKAPDSIVTD
;
A
#
# COMPACT_ATOMS: atom_id res chain seq x y z
N MET A 1 -9.85 35.95 60.41
CA MET A 1 -9.44 34.55 60.49
C MET A 1 -10.50 33.71 59.82
N ASP A 2 -10.36 33.21 58.61
CA ASP A 2 -9.33 33.35 57.58
C ASP A 2 -10.05 33.14 56.25
N GLY A 3 -9.74 33.98 55.27
CA GLY A 3 -10.05 33.71 53.87
C GLY A 3 -8.92 32.86 53.32
N GLU A 4 -9.25 31.69 52.78
CA GLU A 4 -8.32 30.94 51.94
C GLU A 4 -8.77 31.09 50.49
N SER A 5 -8.01 31.95 49.80
CA SER A 5 -7.90 32.01 48.35
C SER A 5 -7.27 30.72 47.84
N ILE A 6 -8.01 29.94 47.03
CA ILE A 6 -7.43 28.85 46.25
C ILE A 6 -6.82 29.49 45.00
N GLU A 7 -5.50 29.58 44.99
CA GLU A 7 -4.70 29.95 43.80
C GLU A 7 -4.84 28.84 42.74
N GLU A 8 -5.46 29.16 41.61
CA GLU A 8 -5.41 28.34 40.40
C GLU A 8 -3.98 28.34 39.84
N PHE A 9 -3.24 27.27 40.11
CA PHE A 9 -1.99 26.96 39.41
C PHE A 9 -2.31 26.57 37.95
N ASN A 10 -2.34 27.56 37.06
CA ASN A 10 -2.23 27.36 35.62
C ASN A 10 -0.80 26.93 35.26
N THR A 11 -0.48 25.65 35.45
CA THR A 11 0.66 25.04 34.77
C THR A 11 0.25 24.75 33.33
N ILE A 12 0.36 25.77 32.46
CA ILE A 12 0.40 25.52 31.01
C ILE A 12 1.66 24.68 30.76
N ASP A 13 1.43 23.44 30.36
CA ASP A 13 2.41 22.42 30.01
C ASP A 13 3.55 22.99 29.13
N ASP A 14 4.73 23.13 29.73
CA ASP A 14 5.97 23.64 29.13
C ASP A 14 6.36 22.86 27.85
N SER A 15 5.87 21.62 27.69
CA SER A 15 6.06 20.78 26.50
C SER A 15 5.29 21.25 25.25
N PHE A 16 4.32 22.16 25.39
CA PHE A 16 3.56 22.67 24.26
C PHE A 16 4.30 23.77 23.50
N SER A 17 5.15 24.54 24.19
CA SER A 17 5.87 25.66 23.58
C SER A 17 6.97 25.17 22.61
N GLU A 18 7.63 24.05 22.92
CA GLU A 18 8.70 23.47 22.09
C GLU A 18 8.20 22.89 20.75
N MET A 19 6.91 22.60 20.63
CA MET A 19 6.33 21.99 19.42
C MET A 19 5.68 22.98 18.45
N VAL A 20 5.64 24.28 18.77
CA VAL A 20 5.02 25.28 17.88
C VAL A 20 5.95 25.54 16.68
N PRO A 21 5.49 25.33 15.42
CA PRO A 21 6.33 25.56 14.26
C PRO A 21 6.66 27.04 14.10
N THR A 22 7.96 27.37 14.07
CA THR A 22 8.44 28.74 13.87
C THR A 22 9.27 28.85 12.59
N LEU A 23 9.39 30.08 12.09
CA LEU A 23 10.25 30.38 10.95
C LEU A 23 11.71 30.03 11.29
N ASN A 24 12.45 29.53 10.29
CA ASN A 24 13.87 29.17 10.38
C ASN A 24 14.21 27.95 11.27
N MET A 25 13.22 27.17 11.75
CA MET A 25 13.50 25.81 12.22
C MET A 25 14.14 24.99 11.09
N TYR A 26 15.11 24.15 11.44
CA TYR A 26 15.84 23.30 10.51
C TYR A 26 15.74 21.82 10.90
N PHE A 27 15.70 20.94 9.89
CA PHE A 27 15.64 19.50 10.03
C PHE A 27 16.72 18.85 9.16
N GLY A 28 17.23 17.70 9.57
CA GLY A 28 18.24 16.96 8.80
C GLY A 28 17.63 16.30 7.57
N THR A 29 16.40 15.81 7.70
CA THR A 29 15.71 15.07 6.62
C THR A 29 14.32 15.59 6.32
N MET A 30 13.79 15.22 5.14
CA MET A 30 12.42 15.54 4.74
C MET A 30 11.42 14.83 5.67
N GLU A 31 11.74 13.60 6.06
CA GLU A 31 10.94 12.74 6.92
C GLU A 31 10.80 13.34 8.31
N GLU A 32 11.89 13.87 8.89
CA GLU A 32 11.88 14.59 10.16
C GLU A 32 10.99 15.83 10.11
N ALA A 33 11.17 16.68 9.09
CA ALA A 33 10.37 17.88 8.91
C ALA A 33 8.87 17.55 8.77
N LYS A 34 8.54 16.52 8.00
CA LYS A 34 7.17 16.05 7.81
C LYS A 34 6.61 15.47 9.11
N LYS A 35 7.38 14.65 9.83
CA LYS A 35 7.00 14.05 11.10
C LYS A 35 6.68 15.12 12.14
N PHE A 36 7.55 16.12 12.28
CA PHE A 36 7.35 17.26 13.19
C PHE A 36 6.01 17.94 12.97
N TYR A 37 5.68 18.33 11.73
CA TYR A 37 4.42 19.02 11.48
C TYR A 37 3.19 18.12 11.60
N CYS A 38 3.31 16.82 11.28
CA CYS A 38 2.26 15.86 11.53
C CYS A 38 2.00 15.65 13.03
N GLU A 39 3.03 15.63 13.87
CA GLU A 39 2.92 15.53 15.33
C GLU A 39 2.29 16.80 15.92
N TYR A 40 2.71 17.98 15.45
CA TYR A 40 2.05 19.25 15.77
C TYR A 40 0.56 19.21 15.39
N GLY A 41 0.24 18.78 14.16
CA GLY A 41 -1.15 18.62 13.71
C GLY A 41 -1.96 17.66 14.58
N LYS A 42 -1.35 16.55 14.97
CA LYS A 42 -1.96 15.57 15.89
C LYS A 42 -2.21 16.19 17.27
N LYS A 43 -1.23 16.87 17.88
CA LYS A 43 -1.37 17.52 19.19
C LYS A 43 -2.44 18.62 19.17
N CYS A 44 -2.46 19.42 18.13
CA CYS A 44 -3.45 20.49 17.95
C CYS A 44 -4.83 19.98 17.52
N GLY A 45 -4.95 18.79 16.95
CA GLY A 45 -6.24 18.22 16.55
C GLY A 45 -6.70 18.54 15.13
N PHE A 46 -5.78 18.60 14.17
CA PHE A 46 -6.09 18.67 12.75
C PHE A 46 -5.34 17.62 11.93
N GLY A 47 -5.84 17.35 10.72
CA GLY A 47 -5.17 16.47 9.78
C GLY A 47 -4.18 17.24 8.92
N VAL A 48 -3.03 16.64 8.63
CA VAL A 48 -2.04 17.21 7.71
C VAL A 48 -2.12 16.52 6.36
N GLN A 49 -2.05 17.30 5.28
CA GLN A 49 -1.97 16.82 3.91
C GLN A 49 -0.78 17.47 3.20
N THR A 50 -0.12 16.71 2.30
CA THR A 50 0.85 17.29 1.37
C THR A 50 0.12 17.96 0.22
N ARG A 51 0.26 19.28 0.07
CA ARG A 51 -0.32 20.05 -1.04
C ARG A 51 0.56 20.01 -2.27
N THR A 52 1.86 20.17 -2.08
CA THR A 52 2.82 20.26 -3.19
C THR A 52 4.17 19.78 -2.72
N SER A 53 4.81 18.96 -3.53
CA SER A 53 6.24 18.67 -3.46
C SER A 53 6.86 19.02 -4.81
N LYS A 54 8.09 19.54 -4.81
CA LYS A 54 8.86 19.75 -6.05
C LYS A 54 10.17 19.00 -5.97
N LYS A 55 10.56 18.46 -7.11
CA LYS A 55 11.81 17.72 -7.30
C LYS A 55 12.72 18.48 -8.23
N ASP A 56 14.02 18.35 -8.02
CA ASP A 56 15.05 18.89 -8.90
C ASP A 56 15.31 17.95 -10.09
N ASN A 57 16.33 18.28 -10.89
CA ASN A 57 16.73 17.48 -12.05
C ASN A 57 17.31 16.11 -11.67
N ASN A 58 17.76 15.95 -10.42
CA ASN A 58 18.27 14.69 -9.88
C ASN A 58 17.16 13.84 -9.25
N ASN A 59 15.89 14.26 -9.40
CA ASN A 59 14.71 13.62 -8.81
C ASN A 59 14.68 13.68 -7.26
N GLU A 60 15.48 14.57 -6.66
CA GLU A 60 15.52 14.83 -5.22
C GLU A 60 14.50 15.91 -4.85
N VAL A 61 13.75 15.69 -3.77
CA VAL A 61 12.72 16.63 -3.33
C VAL A 61 13.38 17.80 -2.61
N TYR A 62 13.27 19.00 -3.16
CA TYR A 62 13.86 20.21 -2.55
C TYR A 62 12.82 21.15 -1.92
N TYR A 63 11.53 20.87 -2.11
CA TYR A 63 10.43 21.72 -1.63
C TYR A 63 9.23 20.88 -1.20
N LEU A 64 8.65 21.21 -0.05
CA LEU A 64 7.50 20.53 0.52
C LEU A 64 6.53 21.54 1.16
N ARG A 65 5.28 21.55 0.72
CA ARG A 65 4.17 22.30 1.34
C ARG A 65 3.20 21.33 1.99
N LEU A 66 3.06 21.44 3.31
CA LEU A 66 2.07 20.73 4.10
C LEU A 66 0.97 21.71 4.56
N VAL A 67 -0.27 21.24 4.57
CA VAL A 67 -1.46 22.06 4.84
C VAL A 67 -2.46 21.31 5.69
N CYS A 68 -3.40 22.03 6.28
CA CYS A 68 -4.54 21.42 6.93
C CYS A 68 -5.35 20.57 5.92
N SER A 69 -5.86 19.41 6.34
CA SER A 69 -6.71 18.54 5.52
C SER A 69 -8.05 19.18 5.12
N ARG A 70 -8.41 20.32 5.73
CA ARG A 70 -9.56 21.16 5.36
C ARG A 70 -9.18 22.30 4.41
N GLU A 71 -7.95 22.33 3.91
CA GLU A 71 -7.54 23.23 2.82
C GLU A 71 -8.27 22.85 1.52
N GLY A 72 -8.60 23.85 0.69
CA GLY A 72 -9.24 23.68 -0.61
C GLY A 72 -10.66 24.24 -0.66
N ARG A 73 -11.14 24.44 -1.89
CA ARG A 73 -12.56 24.68 -2.18
C ARG A 73 -13.16 23.37 -2.68
N TYR A 74 -14.33 23.00 -2.18
CA TYR A 74 -15.14 22.00 -2.86
C TYR A 74 -15.58 22.59 -4.20
N VAL A 75 -15.10 22.03 -5.32
CA VAL A 75 -15.54 22.41 -6.66
C VAL A 75 -15.97 21.14 -7.38
N SER A 76 -17.18 20.64 -7.11
CA SER A 76 -17.82 19.73 -8.08
C SER A 76 -18.68 20.57 -9.01
N ASN A 77 -18.25 20.73 -10.27
CA ASN A 77 -19.12 21.26 -11.32
C ASN A 77 -20.21 20.25 -11.74
N ILE A 78 -20.11 19.00 -11.27
CA ILE A 78 -21.02 17.90 -11.55
C ILE A 78 -21.75 17.57 -10.26
N ARG A 79 -23.09 17.58 -10.29
CA ARG A 79 -23.89 17.09 -9.16
C ARG A 79 -23.65 15.59 -9.03
N PRO A 80 -23.16 15.09 -7.89
CA PRO A 80 -22.99 13.65 -7.72
C PRO A 80 -24.37 12.98 -7.77
N GLU A 81 -24.55 11.99 -8.64
CA GLU A 81 -25.77 11.16 -8.73
C GLU A 81 -26.00 10.32 -7.46
N VAL A 82 -24.94 10.11 -6.67
CA VAL A 82 -24.95 9.36 -5.41
C VAL A 82 -24.57 10.29 -4.26
N LYS A 83 -25.26 10.20 -3.11
CA LYS A 83 -24.90 10.95 -1.89
C LYS A 83 -23.46 10.64 -1.47
N THR A 84 -22.51 11.49 -1.85
CA THR A 84 -21.16 11.48 -1.31
C THR A 84 -21.14 12.30 -0.03
N LEU A 85 -20.43 11.84 1.00
CA LEU A 85 -20.12 12.68 2.16
C LEU A 85 -19.44 13.97 1.68
N PRO A 86 -19.92 15.17 2.08
CA PRO A 86 -19.30 16.42 1.69
C PRO A 86 -17.81 16.42 2.09
N SER A 87 -16.95 16.81 1.16
CA SER A 87 -15.57 17.14 1.51
C SER A 87 -15.60 18.32 2.47
N GLN A 88 -15.14 18.15 3.71
CA GLN A 88 -15.10 19.21 4.74
C GLN A 88 -13.99 20.24 4.45
N THR A 89 -13.90 20.73 3.23
CA THR A 89 -12.89 21.71 2.81
C THR A 89 -13.43 23.11 3.08
N ASN A 90 -12.83 23.81 4.03
CA ASN A 90 -13.25 25.13 4.52
C ASN A 90 -12.24 26.23 4.17
N GLN A 91 -11.46 26.02 3.10
CA GLN A 91 -10.41 26.96 2.68
C GLN A 91 -9.46 27.33 3.83
N CYS A 92 -9.15 26.35 4.69
CA CYS A 92 -8.32 26.59 5.87
C CYS A 92 -6.92 27.05 5.44
N PRO A 93 -6.41 28.21 5.93
CA PRO A 93 -5.13 28.76 5.49
C PRO A 93 -3.92 28.10 6.19
N ALA A 94 -4.16 27.35 7.27
CA ALA A 94 -3.12 26.71 8.05
C ALA A 94 -2.23 25.78 7.21
N GLY A 95 -0.92 25.95 7.35
CA GLY A 95 0.05 25.12 6.67
C GLY A 95 1.48 25.61 6.82
N ILE A 96 2.44 24.73 6.57
CA ILE A 96 3.87 24.98 6.64
C ILE A 96 4.57 24.65 5.33
N THR A 97 5.60 25.42 5.00
CA THR A 97 6.45 25.20 3.81
C THR A 97 7.87 24.96 4.26
N PHE A 98 8.42 23.83 3.81
CA PHE A 98 9.82 23.50 3.95
C PHE A 98 10.52 23.61 2.61
N ALA A 99 11.78 24.03 2.64
CA ALA A 99 12.65 23.99 1.47
C ALA A 99 14.05 23.57 1.88
N GLN A 100 14.71 22.85 0.99
CA GLN A 100 16.08 22.43 1.16
C GLN A 100 17.02 23.62 0.91
N LYS A 101 17.98 23.80 1.81
CA LYS A 101 19.08 24.75 1.71
C LYS A 101 20.26 24.19 2.49
N ASP A 102 21.43 24.14 1.86
CA ASP A 102 22.68 23.66 2.48
C ASP A 102 22.51 22.27 3.13
N ASP A 103 21.91 21.32 2.40
CA ASP A 103 21.58 19.96 2.83
C ASP A 103 20.67 19.85 4.08
N LYS A 104 19.97 20.93 4.42
CA LYS A 104 19.00 20.96 5.52
C LYS A 104 17.64 21.43 5.05
N TRP A 105 16.60 20.98 5.74
CA TRP A 105 15.22 21.39 5.49
C TRP A 105 14.84 22.54 6.39
N ILE A 106 14.58 23.72 5.83
CA ILE A 106 14.27 24.94 6.60
C ILE A 106 12.79 25.32 6.44
N VAL A 107 12.15 25.72 7.54
CA VAL A 107 10.80 26.32 7.51
C VAL A 107 10.86 27.70 6.88
N ARG A 108 10.32 27.82 5.65
CA ARG A 108 10.24 29.10 4.91
C ARG A 108 9.02 29.93 5.28
N THR A 109 7.88 29.28 5.48
CA THR A 109 6.62 29.96 5.81
C THR A 109 5.80 29.06 6.72
N VAL A 110 5.17 29.64 7.73
CA VAL A 110 4.23 28.94 8.60
C VAL A 110 3.00 29.82 8.82
N VAL A 111 1.82 29.20 8.72
CA VAL A 111 0.54 29.79 9.13
C VAL A 111 -0.09 28.83 10.11
N VAL A 112 -0.26 29.27 11.35
CA VAL A 112 -0.83 28.48 12.45
C VAL A 112 -2.33 28.71 12.65
N GLU A 113 -2.87 29.80 12.09
CA GLU A 113 -4.28 30.14 12.24
C GLU A 113 -5.18 29.23 11.40
N HIS A 114 -6.26 28.75 12.01
CA HIS A 114 -7.26 27.89 11.37
C HIS A 114 -8.59 28.62 11.20
N SER A 115 -9.31 28.33 10.11
CA SER A 115 -10.67 28.84 9.86
C SER A 115 -11.78 27.99 10.49
N HIS A 116 -11.42 27.05 11.37
CA HIS A 116 -12.34 26.11 12.00
C HIS A 116 -11.81 25.67 13.36
N GLU A 117 -12.72 25.17 14.19
CA GLU A 117 -12.37 24.55 15.47
C GLU A 117 -11.49 23.30 15.25
N LEU A 118 -10.57 23.10 16.18
CA LEU A 118 -9.67 21.96 16.24
C LEU A 118 -10.21 20.93 17.23
N CYS A 119 -9.84 19.66 17.07
CA CYS A 119 -10.32 18.58 17.93
C CYS A 119 -9.15 17.76 18.52
N PRO A 120 -8.41 18.30 19.52
CA PRO A 120 -7.29 17.59 20.13
C PRO A 120 -7.67 16.21 20.70
N GLN A 121 -8.85 16.11 21.31
CA GLN A 121 -9.32 14.90 22.02
C GLN A 121 -9.59 13.72 21.08
N THR A 122 -9.94 13.99 19.82
CA THR A 122 -10.22 12.96 18.80
C THR A 122 -9.22 13.01 17.65
N SER A 123 -8.07 13.66 17.87
CA SER A 123 -7.02 13.86 16.87
C SER A 123 -6.52 12.55 16.26
N ASN A 124 -6.45 11.48 17.06
CA ASN A 124 -6.11 10.12 16.66
C ASN A 124 -7.06 9.55 15.59
N LEU A 125 -8.33 9.97 15.62
CA LEU A 125 -9.39 9.52 14.73
C LEU A 125 -9.51 10.39 13.47
N ILE A 126 -8.64 11.38 13.27
CA ILE A 126 -8.55 12.13 12.02
C ILE A 126 -7.87 11.25 10.96
N ARG A 127 -8.45 11.17 9.75
CA ARG A 127 -8.03 10.24 8.69
C ARG A 127 -6.51 10.15 8.46
N GLY A 128 -5.79 11.27 8.49
CA GLY A 128 -4.33 11.30 8.29
C GLY A 128 -3.51 10.85 9.50
N ASN A 129 -4.11 10.84 10.69
CA ASN A 129 -3.47 10.47 11.95
C ASN A 129 -3.79 9.03 12.37
N ARG A 130 -4.82 8.42 11.77
CA ARG A 130 -5.24 7.05 12.08
C ARG A 130 -4.15 6.05 11.74
N LYS A 131 -3.90 5.12 12.65
CA LYS A 131 -2.93 4.04 12.47
C LYS A 131 -3.50 2.75 13.01
N LEU A 132 -3.44 1.71 12.19
CA LEU A 132 -3.63 0.33 12.65
C LEU A 132 -2.27 -0.19 13.11
N ASN A 133 -2.04 -0.25 14.42
CA ASN A 133 -0.80 -0.78 14.96
C ASN A 133 -0.68 -2.30 14.74
N MET A 134 0.52 -2.86 14.92
CA MET A 134 0.79 -4.28 14.63
C MET A 134 -0.03 -5.22 15.52
N HIS A 135 -0.23 -4.86 16.79
CA HIS A 135 -1.05 -5.66 17.71
C HIS A 135 -2.50 -5.73 17.23
N ALA A 136 -3.11 -4.59 16.89
CA ALA A 136 -4.46 -4.51 16.35
C ALA A 136 -4.60 -5.27 15.02
N LYS A 137 -3.60 -5.19 14.13
CA LYS A 137 -3.56 -5.99 12.89
C LYS A 137 -3.59 -7.48 13.21
N HIS A 138 -2.67 -7.97 14.03
CA HIS A 138 -2.57 -9.38 14.38
C HIS A 138 -3.85 -9.89 15.06
N THR A 139 -4.39 -9.14 16.03
CA THR A 139 -5.63 -9.48 16.72
C THR A 139 -6.82 -9.52 15.76
N LEU A 140 -6.89 -8.62 14.78
CA LEU A 140 -7.92 -8.64 13.74
C LEU A 140 -7.79 -9.88 12.84
N GLU A 141 -6.58 -10.25 12.43
CA GLU A 141 -6.29 -11.42 11.60
C GLU A 141 -6.69 -12.71 12.32
N VAL A 142 -6.15 -12.96 13.53
CA VAL A 142 -6.45 -14.15 14.32
C VAL A 142 -7.95 -14.31 14.57
N ASN A 143 -8.64 -13.21 14.90
CA ASN A 143 -10.08 -13.23 15.11
C ASN A 143 -10.85 -13.50 13.80
N HIS A 144 -10.38 -12.96 12.67
CA HIS A 144 -10.97 -13.21 11.38
C HIS A 144 -10.86 -14.68 10.99
N ASP A 145 -9.69 -15.28 11.17
CA ASP A 145 -9.40 -16.69 10.89
C ASP A 145 -10.23 -17.62 11.79
N ALA A 146 -10.46 -17.20 13.05
CA ALA A 146 -11.36 -17.88 13.98
C ALA A 146 -12.87 -17.67 13.66
N GLY A 147 -13.21 -16.93 12.60
CA GLY A 147 -14.60 -16.68 12.20
C GLY A 147 -15.35 -15.63 13.02
N VAL A 148 -14.66 -14.86 13.85
CA VAL A 148 -15.25 -13.79 14.66
C VAL A 148 -15.67 -12.62 13.76
N ARG A 149 -16.88 -12.11 13.97
CA ARG A 149 -17.37 -10.96 13.20
C ARG A 149 -16.56 -9.71 13.54
N ILE A 150 -16.22 -8.93 12.51
CA ILE A 150 -15.40 -7.71 12.64
C ILE A 150 -15.90 -6.72 13.69
N ASN A 151 -17.23 -6.58 13.83
CA ASN A 151 -17.82 -5.68 14.81
C ASN A 151 -17.54 -6.14 16.26
N LYS A 152 -17.46 -7.46 16.49
CA LYS A 152 -17.12 -8.02 17.81
C LYS A 152 -15.64 -7.86 18.12
N SER A 153 -14.76 -8.12 17.15
CA SER A 153 -13.33 -7.88 17.29
C SER A 153 -13.03 -6.41 17.55
N PHE A 154 -13.68 -5.51 16.82
CA PHE A 154 -13.53 -4.07 17.02
C PHE A 154 -14.01 -3.63 18.41
N LEU A 155 -15.20 -4.09 18.84
CA LEU A 155 -15.71 -3.78 20.19
C LEU A 155 -14.80 -4.33 21.30
N SER A 156 -14.21 -5.52 21.11
CA SER A 156 -13.22 -6.05 22.06
C SER A 156 -12.05 -5.09 22.22
N MET A 157 -11.48 -4.64 21.10
CA MET A 157 -10.34 -3.70 21.13
C MET A 157 -10.71 -2.36 21.77
N VAL A 158 -11.93 -1.84 21.54
CA VAL A 158 -12.42 -0.62 22.21
C VAL A 158 -12.48 -0.82 23.73
N SER A 159 -12.93 -1.98 24.19
CA SER A 159 -12.94 -2.32 25.62
C SER A 159 -11.53 -2.46 26.18
N ASP A 160 -10.62 -3.08 25.44
CA ASP A 160 -9.22 -3.29 25.85
C ASP A 160 -8.46 -1.96 25.95
N THR A 161 -8.76 -0.99 25.08
CA THR A 161 -8.21 0.37 25.15
C THR A 161 -8.96 1.29 26.13
N GLY A 162 -9.98 0.78 26.82
CA GLY A 162 -10.73 1.52 27.83
C GLY A 162 -11.65 2.62 27.30
N GLY A 163 -12.07 2.56 26.03
CA GLY A 163 -12.96 3.56 25.43
C GLY A 163 -12.65 3.89 23.97
N TYR A 164 -13.56 4.62 23.33
CA TYR A 164 -13.42 5.06 21.94
C TYR A 164 -12.42 6.21 21.77
N GLU A 165 -12.27 7.03 22.81
CA GLU A 165 -11.36 8.17 22.90
C GLU A 165 -9.88 7.74 22.83
N ASN A 166 -9.57 6.53 23.28
CA ASN A 166 -8.22 5.97 23.29
C ASN A 166 -7.89 5.20 22.00
N MET A 167 -8.83 5.11 21.06
CA MET A 167 -8.64 4.39 19.81
C MET A 167 -7.81 5.20 18.82
N GLU A 168 -6.95 4.50 18.08
CA GLU A 168 -6.10 5.07 17.02
C GLU A 168 -6.68 4.86 15.61
N PHE A 169 -7.81 4.18 15.49
CA PHE A 169 -8.45 3.84 14.22
C PHE A 169 -9.96 3.61 14.39
N MET A 170 -10.71 3.63 13.29
CA MET A 170 -12.15 3.38 13.32
C MET A 170 -12.48 1.97 12.86
N GLU A 171 -13.71 1.51 13.14
CA GLU A 171 -14.20 0.19 12.69
C GLU A 171 -14.08 0.04 11.16
N ARG A 172 -14.29 1.13 10.41
CA ARG A 172 -14.10 1.15 8.96
C ARG A 172 -12.67 0.78 8.55
N ASP A 173 -11.67 1.22 9.31
CA ASP A 173 -10.26 0.94 9.03
C ASP A 173 -9.94 -0.53 9.30
N ALA A 174 -10.47 -1.09 10.39
CA ALA A 174 -10.41 -2.53 10.66
C ALA A 174 -11.09 -3.36 9.56
N ARG A 175 -12.27 -2.94 9.09
CA ARG A 175 -13.00 -3.58 7.98
C ARG A 175 -12.22 -3.49 6.66
N ASN A 176 -11.62 -2.34 6.38
CA ASN A 176 -10.78 -2.15 5.19
C ASN A 176 -9.54 -3.05 5.25
N PHE A 177 -8.90 -3.14 6.42
CA PHE A 177 -7.74 -3.99 6.67
C PHE A 177 -8.09 -5.47 6.50
N ILE A 178 -9.14 -5.98 7.14
CA ILE A 178 -9.59 -7.37 6.91
C ILE A 178 -10.03 -7.59 5.45
N GLY A 179 -10.63 -6.58 4.83
CA GLY A 179 -10.92 -6.62 3.40
C GLY A 179 -9.65 -6.79 2.55
N GLN A 180 -8.56 -6.09 2.89
CA GLN A 180 -7.23 -6.22 2.26
C GLN A 180 -6.60 -7.59 2.59
N HIS A 181 -6.59 -7.99 3.85
CA HIS A 181 -6.09 -9.28 4.31
C HIS A 181 -6.78 -10.43 3.57
N ARG A 182 -8.11 -10.43 3.45
CA ARG A 182 -8.89 -11.38 2.64
C ARG A 182 -8.58 -11.32 1.14
N ARG A 183 -8.00 -10.22 0.66
CA ARG A 183 -7.55 -10.11 -0.74
C ARG A 183 -6.15 -10.68 -0.92
N SER A 184 -5.25 -10.40 0.02
CA SER A 184 -3.85 -10.84 0.03
C SER A 184 -3.69 -12.31 0.41
N VAL A 185 -4.55 -12.85 1.26
CA VAL A 185 -4.69 -14.30 1.49
C VAL A 185 -5.43 -14.83 0.27
N CYS A 186 -4.76 -15.65 -0.55
CA CYS A 186 -5.40 -16.52 -1.54
C CYS A 186 -6.67 -17.10 -0.89
N LYS A 187 -7.86 -16.76 -1.38
CA LYS A 187 -9.08 -17.31 -0.77
C LYS A 187 -8.94 -18.82 -0.78
N GLU A 188 -9.31 -19.49 0.31
CA GLU A 188 -9.50 -20.94 0.29
C GLU A 188 -10.33 -21.28 -0.97
N GLY A 189 -9.71 -22.00 -1.91
CA GLY A 189 -10.32 -22.37 -3.17
C GLY A 189 -9.85 -21.62 -4.42
N ASP A 190 -9.18 -20.46 -4.37
CA ASP A 190 -8.69 -19.80 -5.60
C ASP A 190 -7.57 -20.62 -6.25
N GLY A 191 -6.56 -21.02 -5.45
CA GLY A 191 -5.51 -21.94 -5.91
C GLY A 191 -6.04 -23.32 -6.29
N GLN A 192 -7.07 -23.80 -5.56
CA GLN A 192 -7.73 -25.07 -5.85
C GLN A 192 -8.58 -25.01 -7.14
N THR A 193 -9.17 -23.85 -7.42
CA THR A 193 -9.91 -23.57 -8.66
C THR A 193 -8.94 -23.49 -9.83
N LEU A 194 -7.79 -22.82 -9.67
CA LEU A 194 -6.73 -22.79 -10.66
C LEU A 194 -6.22 -24.20 -10.97
N LEU A 195 -5.90 -24.98 -9.94
CA LEU A 195 -5.48 -26.38 -10.06
C LEU A 195 -6.55 -27.22 -10.77
N ARG A 196 -7.83 -27.06 -10.41
CA ARG A 196 -8.94 -27.78 -11.05
C ARG A 196 -9.10 -27.36 -12.52
N HIS A 197 -8.92 -26.08 -12.82
CA HIS A 197 -8.98 -25.56 -14.18
C HIS A 197 -7.86 -26.15 -15.03
N PHE A 198 -6.61 -26.07 -14.59
CA PHE A 198 -5.48 -26.65 -15.31
C PHE A 198 -5.53 -28.18 -15.39
N SER A 199 -6.00 -28.86 -14.34
CA SER A 199 -6.27 -30.31 -14.40
C SER A 199 -7.30 -30.63 -15.46
N LYS A 200 -8.37 -29.83 -15.58
CA LYS A 200 -9.38 -29.99 -16.62
C LYS A 200 -8.81 -29.72 -18.02
N MET A 201 -7.98 -28.69 -18.18
CA MET A 201 -7.32 -28.38 -19.45
C MET A 201 -6.40 -29.52 -19.89
N ARG A 202 -5.61 -30.07 -18.97
CA ARG A 202 -4.76 -31.25 -19.21
C ARG A 202 -5.56 -32.51 -19.52
N TYR A 203 -6.70 -32.70 -18.87
CA TYR A 203 -7.60 -33.82 -19.18
C TYR A 203 -8.20 -33.70 -20.59
N LEU A 204 -8.54 -32.49 -21.02
CA LEU A 204 -9.08 -32.23 -22.37
C LEU A 204 -8.00 -32.28 -23.45
N ASN A 205 -6.76 -31.95 -23.11
CA ASN A 205 -5.63 -31.93 -24.02
C ASN A 205 -4.37 -32.39 -23.29
N ASN A 206 -3.90 -33.59 -23.62
CA ASN A 206 -2.70 -34.20 -23.00
C ASN A 206 -1.43 -33.38 -23.22
N ASP A 207 -1.39 -32.55 -24.26
CA ASP A 207 -0.26 -31.67 -24.57
C ASP A 207 -0.34 -30.35 -23.80
N PHE A 208 -1.40 -30.08 -23.01
CA PHE A 208 -1.39 -28.96 -22.08
C PHE A 208 -0.49 -29.29 -20.87
N PHE A 209 0.50 -28.44 -20.63
CA PHE A 209 1.45 -28.57 -19.54
C PHE A 209 1.22 -27.50 -18.48
N TYR A 210 1.30 -27.88 -17.22
CA TYR A 210 1.36 -26.92 -16.11
C TYR A 210 2.10 -27.52 -14.92
N GLU A 211 2.70 -26.66 -14.10
CA GLU A 211 3.33 -27.02 -12.84
C GLU A 211 3.08 -25.90 -11.81
N LEU A 212 3.04 -26.30 -10.53
CA LEU A 212 2.73 -25.41 -9.41
C LEU A 212 3.74 -25.66 -8.30
N GLU A 213 4.22 -24.58 -7.69
CA GLU A 213 5.02 -24.60 -6.47
C GLU A 213 4.20 -24.02 -5.33
N MET A 214 4.32 -24.61 -4.14
CA MET A 214 3.64 -24.15 -2.93
C MET A 214 4.62 -24.03 -1.76
N ASP A 215 4.38 -23.06 -0.88
CA ASP A 215 5.10 -22.92 0.38
C ASP A 215 4.61 -23.90 1.46
N GLU A 216 5.26 -23.87 2.62
CA GLU A 216 4.90 -24.67 3.80
C GLU A 216 3.46 -24.42 4.28
N GLY A 217 2.93 -23.22 4.00
CA GLY A 217 1.56 -22.81 4.29
C GLY A 217 0.54 -23.25 3.23
N LYS A 218 0.93 -24.10 2.26
CA LYS A 218 0.11 -24.53 1.11
C LYS A 218 -0.38 -23.38 0.23
N ARG A 219 0.34 -22.25 0.23
CA ARG A 219 0.07 -21.12 -0.66
C ARG A 219 0.87 -21.32 -1.94
N ILE A 220 0.22 -21.12 -3.08
CA ILE A 220 0.90 -21.17 -4.37
C ILE A 220 1.89 -20.00 -4.45
N THR A 221 3.16 -20.30 -4.63
CA THR A 221 4.25 -19.33 -4.81
C THR A 221 4.56 -19.12 -6.28
N SER A 222 4.52 -20.20 -7.06
CA SER A 222 4.90 -20.18 -8.47
C SER A 222 3.94 -21.02 -9.30
N VAL A 223 3.62 -20.53 -10.50
CA VAL A 223 2.75 -21.22 -11.46
C VAL A 223 3.39 -21.13 -12.84
N PHE A 224 3.46 -22.23 -13.55
CA PHE A 224 3.83 -22.26 -14.96
C PHE A 224 2.78 -23.01 -15.76
N TRP A 225 2.47 -22.53 -16.97
CA TRP A 225 1.65 -23.28 -17.92
C TRP A 225 2.01 -22.96 -19.38
N ALA A 226 1.77 -23.93 -20.24
CA ALA A 226 1.84 -23.79 -21.69
C ALA A 226 0.79 -24.70 -22.34
N ASP A 227 0.04 -24.17 -23.31
CA ASP A 227 -0.89 -24.97 -24.09
C ASP A 227 -0.17 -25.72 -25.22
N ALA A 228 -0.89 -26.66 -25.85
CA ALA A 228 -0.35 -27.48 -26.93
C ALA A 228 0.18 -26.63 -28.11
N LYS A 229 -0.49 -25.51 -28.40
CA LYS A 229 -0.08 -24.59 -29.46
C LYS A 229 1.23 -23.90 -29.14
N SER A 230 1.38 -23.40 -27.91
CA SER A 230 2.60 -22.75 -27.44
C SER A 230 3.79 -23.73 -27.49
N ARG A 231 3.57 -24.98 -27.08
CA ARG A 231 4.59 -26.03 -27.13
C ARG A 231 4.99 -26.39 -28.56
N ALA A 232 4.02 -26.61 -29.44
CA ALA A 232 4.28 -26.89 -30.86
C ALA A 232 4.98 -25.70 -31.55
N ALA A 233 4.56 -24.48 -31.24
CA ALA A 233 5.23 -23.28 -31.75
C ALA A 233 6.68 -23.17 -31.25
N CYS A 234 6.96 -23.60 -30.02
CA CYS A 234 8.32 -23.62 -29.48
C CYS A 234 9.24 -24.62 -30.20
N GLU A 235 8.70 -25.68 -30.82
CA GLU A 235 9.52 -26.62 -31.59
C GLU A 235 10.06 -26.00 -32.89
N GLU A 236 9.34 -25.04 -33.48
CA GLU A 236 9.74 -24.36 -34.73
C GLU A 236 10.37 -22.98 -34.49
N PHE A 237 9.96 -22.28 -33.43
CA PHE A 237 10.26 -20.86 -33.19
C PHE A 237 10.76 -20.57 -31.77
N GLY A 238 11.32 -21.59 -31.09
CA GLY A 238 11.85 -21.50 -29.73
C GLY A 238 13.37 -21.27 -29.66
N ASP A 239 14.00 -20.90 -30.77
CA ASP A 239 15.43 -20.60 -30.89
C ASP A 239 15.81 -19.32 -30.12
N VAL A 240 14.99 -18.27 -30.23
CA VAL A 240 15.17 -17.02 -29.49
C VAL A 240 13.92 -16.73 -28.66
N VAL A 241 14.10 -16.63 -27.34
CA VAL A 241 13.00 -16.41 -26.40
C VAL A 241 13.22 -15.13 -25.62
N SER A 242 12.21 -14.28 -25.55
CA SER A 242 12.18 -13.10 -24.69
C SER A 242 11.33 -13.36 -23.45
N LEU A 243 11.81 -12.89 -22.30
CA LEU A 243 11.13 -12.97 -21.01
C LEU A 243 11.28 -11.62 -20.30
N TYR A 244 10.16 -11.02 -19.93
CA TYR A 244 10.12 -9.83 -19.10
C TYR A 244 9.04 -10.00 -18.06
N THR A 245 9.33 -9.73 -16.78
CA THR A 245 8.28 -9.72 -15.77
C THR A 245 7.53 -8.40 -15.85
N THR A 246 6.21 -8.52 -15.95
CA THR A 246 5.34 -7.35 -15.85
C THR A 246 4.77 -7.28 -14.45
N TYR A 247 4.97 -6.14 -13.78
CA TYR A 247 4.28 -5.78 -12.54
C TYR A 247 2.80 -5.56 -12.85
N LEU A 248 2.05 -6.64 -13.04
CA LEU A 248 0.60 -6.60 -13.06
C LEU A 248 0.14 -6.63 -11.60
N THR A 249 -0.48 -5.56 -11.14
CA THR A 249 -1.17 -5.52 -9.84
C THR A 249 -2.42 -6.40 -9.87
N ASN A 250 -2.22 -7.72 -9.94
CA ASN A 250 -3.28 -8.69 -9.72
C ASN A 250 -3.60 -8.74 -8.20
N LYS A 251 -4.76 -9.29 -7.83
CA LYS A 251 -5.24 -9.31 -6.44
C LYS A 251 -4.27 -9.98 -5.44
N TYR A 252 -3.30 -10.76 -5.94
CA TYR A 252 -2.34 -11.57 -5.19
C TYR A 252 -0.90 -11.07 -5.31
N ASP A 253 -0.68 -9.90 -5.92
CA ASP A 253 0.65 -9.29 -6.11
C ASP A 253 1.69 -10.22 -6.78
N MET A 254 1.24 -11.12 -7.68
CA MET A 254 2.16 -11.99 -8.43
C MET A 254 2.60 -11.35 -9.76
N SER A 255 3.91 -11.37 -10.03
CA SER A 255 4.49 -10.95 -11.30
C SER A 255 4.13 -11.93 -12.42
N PHE A 256 3.76 -11.39 -13.59
CA PHE A 256 3.44 -12.20 -14.77
C PHE A 256 4.64 -12.22 -15.73
N ALA A 257 5.06 -13.43 -16.08
CA ALA A 257 6.27 -13.71 -16.86
C ALA A 257 5.91 -14.47 -18.16
N PRO A 258 5.53 -13.80 -19.25
CA PRO A 258 5.27 -14.43 -20.53
C PRO A 258 6.58 -14.80 -21.25
N PHE A 259 6.69 -16.04 -21.70
CA PHE A 259 7.74 -16.47 -22.62
C PHE A 259 7.28 -16.17 -24.05
N MET A 260 7.98 -15.26 -24.72
CA MET A 260 7.60 -14.78 -26.06
C MET A 260 8.69 -15.12 -27.07
N GLY A 261 8.33 -15.85 -28.13
CA GLY A 261 9.18 -16.07 -29.31
C GLY A 261 8.79 -15.16 -30.47
N VAL A 262 9.41 -15.39 -31.63
CA VAL A 262 9.12 -14.66 -32.87
C VAL A 262 9.00 -15.64 -34.03
N ASN A 263 7.94 -15.52 -34.83
CA ASN A 263 7.78 -16.37 -36.01
C ASN A 263 8.56 -15.81 -37.24
N HIS A 264 8.54 -16.54 -38.35
CA HIS A 264 9.21 -16.14 -39.61
C HIS A 264 8.71 -14.84 -40.23
N HIS A 265 7.57 -14.30 -39.78
CA HIS A 265 7.03 -13.00 -40.19
C HIS A 265 7.41 -11.86 -39.23
N GLY A 266 8.22 -12.12 -38.20
CA GLY A 266 8.58 -11.14 -37.19
C GLY A 266 7.47 -10.87 -36.17
N GLN A 267 6.45 -11.72 -36.09
CA GLN A 267 5.34 -11.57 -35.16
C GLN A 267 5.61 -12.29 -33.85
N SER A 268 5.27 -11.66 -32.73
CA SER A 268 5.42 -12.25 -31.41
C SER A 268 4.46 -13.43 -31.21
N ILE A 269 4.98 -14.51 -30.66
CA ILE A 269 4.22 -15.73 -30.35
C ILE A 269 4.39 -16.07 -28.88
N LEU A 270 3.31 -16.49 -28.23
CA LEU A 270 3.36 -16.93 -26.83
C LEU A 270 3.83 -18.39 -26.78
N LEU A 271 4.89 -18.64 -26.01
CA LEU A 271 5.48 -19.96 -25.81
C LEU A 271 5.18 -20.53 -24.43
N GLY A 272 4.66 -19.72 -23.50
CA GLY A 272 4.26 -20.15 -22.17
C GLY A 272 4.17 -18.98 -21.22
N CYS A 273 3.70 -19.23 -20.00
CA CYS A 273 3.49 -18.19 -19.01
C CYS A 273 3.90 -18.66 -17.61
N GLY A 274 4.48 -17.74 -16.84
CA GLY A 274 4.72 -17.86 -15.41
C GLY A 274 3.91 -16.85 -14.59
N LEU A 275 3.53 -17.23 -13.37
CA LEU A 275 3.17 -16.31 -12.30
C LEU A 275 4.09 -16.58 -11.10
N LEU A 276 4.74 -15.55 -10.57
CA LEU A 276 5.68 -15.66 -9.46
C LEU A 276 5.25 -14.73 -8.30
N SER A 277 5.27 -15.23 -7.07
CA SER A 277 5.00 -14.43 -5.87
C SER A 277 6.18 -13.53 -5.47
N SER A 278 7.39 -13.84 -5.93
CA SER A 278 8.61 -13.07 -5.70
C SER A 278 9.50 -13.07 -6.94
N GLU A 279 10.20 -11.96 -7.17
CA GLU A 279 11.21 -11.82 -8.23
C GLU A 279 12.61 -12.08 -7.66
N ASP A 280 12.80 -13.28 -7.10
CA ASP A 280 14.09 -13.72 -6.59
C ASP A 280 14.72 -14.82 -7.46
N THR A 281 16.03 -15.03 -7.29
CA THR A 281 16.80 -16.02 -8.06
C THR A 281 16.21 -17.43 -7.98
N THR A 282 15.64 -17.81 -6.84
CA THR A 282 15.09 -19.16 -6.63
C THR A 282 13.83 -19.34 -7.47
N SER A 283 12.93 -18.36 -7.44
CA SER A 283 11.70 -18.35 -8.24
C SER A 283 11.98 -18.39 -9.75
N PHE A 284 12.98 -17.63 -10.23
CA PHE A 284 13.37 -17.67 -11.64
C PHE A 284 14.04 -18.99 -12.03
N VAL A 285 14.92 -19.55 -11.19
CA VAL A 285 15.52 -20.86 -11.45
C VAL A 285 14.43 -21.93 -11.58
N TRP A 286 13.45 -21.93 -10.67
CA TRP A 286 12.28 -22.81 -10.77
C TRP A 286 11.52 -22.61 -12.08
N LEU A 287 11.25 -21.35 -12.46
CA LEU A 287 10.51 -21.02 -13.67
C LEU A 287 11.22 -21.51 -14.94
N PHE A 288 12.53 -21.23 -15.08
CA PHE A 288 13.31 -21.64 -16.24
C PHE A 288 13.48 -23.16 -16.34
N GLN A 289 13.73 -23.83 -15.21
CA GLN A 289 13.79 -25.30 -15.19
C GLN A 289 12.46 -25.94 -15.58
N THR A 290 11.36 -25.37 -15.12
CA THR A 290 10.00 -25.84 -15.44
C THR A 290 9.67 -25.62 -16.92
N TRP A 291 10.00 -24.45 -17.47
CA TRP A 291 9.86 -24.18 -18.89
C TRP A 291 10.71 -25.15 -19.73
N LEU A 292 11.96 -25.41 -19.33
CA LEU A 292 12.85 -26.33 -20.04
C LEU A 292 12.28 -27.77 -20.07
N ARG A 293 11.76 -28.25 -18.94
CA ARG A 293 11.06 -29.55 -18.88
C ARG A 293 9.83 -29.56 -19.78
N CYS A 294 9.05 -28.49 -19.78
CA CYS A 294 7.90 -28.33 -20.66
C CYS A 294 8.32 -28.47 -22.13
N MET A 295 9.42 -27.83 -22.56
CA MET A 295 9.91 -27.85 -23.94
C MET A 295 10.77 -29.07 -24.29
N GLY A 296 10.60 -30.19 -23.59
CA GLY A 296 11.28 -31.45 -23.90
C GLY A 296 12.79 -31.40 -23.63
N ASN A 297 13.21 -30.58 -22.67
CA ASN A 297 14.62 -30.33 -22.31
C ASN A 297 15.47 -29.77 -23.45
N LYS A 298 14.85 -29.07 -24.40
CA LYS A 298 15.55 -28.29 -25.42
C LYS A 298 15.68 -26.85 -24.95
N ALA A 299 16.91 -26.42 -24.74
CA ALA A 299 17.19 -25.03 -24.41
C ALA A 299 17.10 -24.16 -25.68
N PRO A 300 16.67 -22.89 -25.56
CA PRO A 300 16.77 -21.93 -26.65
C PRO A 300 18.24 -21.58 -26.88
N ASP A 301 18.56 -21.11 -28.09
CA ASP A 301 19.90 -20.64 -28.41
C ASP A 301 20.21 -19.31 -27.70
N SER A 302 19.18 -18.48 -27.47
CA SER A 302 19.33 -17.22 -26.75
C SER A 302 18.08 -16.85 -25.96
N ILE A 303 18.29 -16.27 -24.78
CA ILE A 303 17.23 -15.64 -23.97
C ILE A 303 17.50 -14.13 -23.88
N VAL A 304 16.47 -13.34 -24.16
CA VAL A 304 16.49 -11.87 -24.01
C VAL A 304 15.63 -11.49 -22.81
N THR A 305 16.22 -10.78 -21.85
CA THR A 305 15.56 -10.34 -20.61
C THR A 305 16.15 -8.98 -20.17
N ASP A 306 15.52 -8.30 -19.20
CA ASP A 306 15.93 -6.99 -18.69
C ASP A 306 17.05 -7.03 -17.64
#